data_AF-A0A970RHI9-F1
#
_entry.id   AF-A0A970RHI9-F1
#
_cell.length_a   1.000
_cell.length_b   1.000
_cell.length_c   1.000
_cell.angle_alpha   90.00
_cell.angle_beta   90.00
_cell.angle_gamma   90.00
#
_symmetry.space_group_name_H-M   'P 1'
#
loop_
_entity.id
_entity.type
_entity.pdbx_description
1 polymer ?
#
loop_
_entity_poly.entity_id
_entity_poly.type
_entity_poly.pdbx_seq_one_letter_code
_entity_poly.pdbx_strand_id
1 'polypeptide(L)'
;MGKIFRWAVVLVILVMLISGSVAFYTVFFGGKDLVIPPLREMSVLDAVDEAERIGLEVKIEQIDSSIPSGTVLAQWPEPGTKVRRDKSIILKVSRGGNRKGVPDLRGMESAQAVRKIEELGFAAGDILKIHDDSRPAGTVIAQNPAAPAMTGGERKIELLVSLGPVPRDGRIPVPDIAQRDEQGAKNLLAESGLRFGGVEYVSTQNTPGGMVMSTKPRAGTMVKQGSSVQLVVATNRAAPTPKKPEPREEPQPSGTVSPPAATVEVAETPRQIGPAGPVKPVLTPRQQELAGATGLLETPVTPGTSQATAPAPTGPASTGTAKVRYQVPPLTKPLGLKIEMVDATGTKHLLGRDVKGGEFISLDAPYVHEGVVTIYLGGEFVWQERYK
;
A
#
# COMPACT_ATOMS: atom_id res chain seq x y z
N MET A 1 -100.23 -6.88 -27.22
CA MET A 1 -99.13 -6.05 -27.78
C MET A 1 -98.56 -6.73 -29.00
N GLY A 2 -98.65 -6.08 -30.17
CA GLY A 2 -98.19 -6.64 -31.43
C GLY A 2 -96.69 -6.96 -31.39
N LYS A 3 -96.27 -8.01 -32.12
CA LYS A 3 -94.85 -8.44 -32.18
C LYS A 3 -93.93 -7.23 -32.45
N ILE A 4 -94.37 -6.32 -33.33
CA ILE A 4 -93.70 -5.07 -33.70
C ILE A 4 -93.36 -4.18 -32.48
N PHE A 5 -94.27 -4.07 -31.51
CA PHE A 5 -94.04 -3.27 -30.30
C PHE A 5 -92.96 -3.89 -29.40
N ARG A 6 -92.88 -5.22 -29.31
CA ARG A 6 -91.84 -5.92 -28.54
C ARG A 6 -90.46 -5.73 -29.18
N TRP A 7 -90.37 -5.80 -30.51
CA TRP A 7 -89.14 -5.52 -31.25
C TRP A 7 -88.71 -4.05 -31.15
N ALA A 8 -89.65 -3.11 -31.13
CA ALA A 8 -89.36 -1.69 -30.94
C ALA A 8 -88.75 -1.41 -29.55
N VAL A 9 -89.30 -2.00 -28.49
CA VAL A 9 -88.76 -1.86 -27.12
C VAL A 9 -87.36 -2.46 -27.00
N VAL A 10 -87.13 -3.63 -27.60
CA VAL A 10 -85.78 -4.26 -27.63
C VAL A 10 -84.77 -3.38 -28.37
N LEU A 11 -85.18 -2.77 -29.48
CA LEU A 11 -84.30 -1.89 -30.25
C LEU A 11 -83.93 -0.62 -29.46
N VAL A 12 -84.87 -0.03 -28.72
CA VAL A 12 -84.60 1.13 -27.85
C VAL A 12 -83.63 0.79 -26.73
N ILE A 13 -83.80 -0.36 -26.08
CA ILE A 13 -82.89 -0.83 -25.01
C ILE A 13 -81.49 -1.09 -25.58
N LEU A 14 -81.40 -1.67 -26.78
CA LEU A 14 -80.12 -1.92 -27.45
C LEU A 14 -79.40 -0.61 -27.79
N VAL A 15 -80.11 0.40 -28.29
CA VAL A 15 -79.53 1.72 -28.57
C VAL A 15 -79.07 2.41 -27.29
N MET A 16 -79.81 2.30 -26.19
CA MET A 16 -79.37 2.82 -24.89
C MET A 16 -78.13 2.10 -24.37
N LEU A 17 -78.04 0.77 -24.51
CA LEU A 17 -76.86 0.00 -24.11
C LEU A 17 -75.64 0.34 -24.96
N ILE A 18 -75.81 0.48 -26.28
CA ILE A 18 -74.72 0.87 -27.18
C ILE A 18 -74.27 2.30 -26.89
N SER A 19 -75.21 3.24 -26.74
CA SER A 19 -74.89 4.64 -26.39
C SER A 19 -74.20 4.74 -25.03
N GLY A 20 -74.72 4.02 -24.02
CA GLY A 20 -74.10 3.91 -22.70
C GLY A 20 -72.72 3.28 -22.76
N SER A 21 -72.53 2.25 -23.58
CA SER A 21 -71.23 1.60 -23.79
C SER A 21 -70.24 2.50 -24.51
N VAL A 22 -70.67 3.29 -25.51
CA VAL A 22 -69.83 4.26 -26.22
C VAL A 22 -69.48 5.43 -25.30
N ALA A 23 -70.43 5.96 -24.51
CA ALA A 23 -70.16 6.99 -23.51
C ALA A 23 -69.20 6.47 -22.43
N PHE A 24 -69.40 5.23 -21.96
CA PHE A 24 -68.48 4.57 -21.04
C PHE A 24 -67.09 4.41 -21.68
N TYR A 25 -67.01 3.94 -22.92
CA TYR A 25 -65.73 3.73 -23.60
C TYR A 25 -64.99 5.04 -23.85
N THR A 26 -65.69 6.11 -24.23
CA THR A 26 -65.08 7.43 -24.45
C THR A 26 -64.60 8.08 -23.16
N VAL A 27 -65.32 7.93 -22.05
CA VAL A 27 -64.91 8.46 -20.74
C VAL A 27 -63.76 7.66 -20.13
N PHE A 28 -63.83 6.32 -20.19
CA PHE A 28 -62.84 5.43 -19.57
C PHE A 28 -61.63 5.11 -20.44
N PHE A 29 -61.76 5.17 -21.77
CA PHE A 29 -60.70 4.78 -22.73
C PHE A 29 -60.42 5.83 -23.82
N GLY A 30 -61.17 6.92 -23.94
CA GLY A 30 -61.03 7.93 -25.01
C GLY A 30 -60.04 9.08 -24.75
N GLY A 31 -58.98 8.85 -23.97
CA GLY A 31 -57.99 9.89 -23.63
C GLY A 31 -56.88 10.07 -24.68
N LYS A 32 -56.22 11.24 -24.68
CA LYS A 32 -54.98 11.46 -25.46
C LYS A 32 -53.84 10.69 -24.78
N ASP A 33 -53.30 9.70 -25.47
CA ASP A 33 -52.13 8.95 -25.03
C ASP A 33 -50.89 9.85 -25.01
N LEU A 34 -50.13 9.75 -23.91
CA LEU A 34 -48.85 10.38 -23.69
C LEU A 34 -47.76 9.30 -23.69
N VAL A 35 -46.66 9.55 -24.40
CA VAL A 35 -45.54 8.62 -24.46
C VAL A 35 -44.61 8.89 -23.27
N ILE A 36 -44.27 7.84 -22.52
CA ILE A 36 -43.35 7.96 -21.38
C ILE A 36 -41.93 8.24 -21.87
N PRO A 37 -41.27 9.30 -21.39
CA PRO A 37 -39.88 9.60 -21.73
C PRO A 37 -38.90 8.64 -21.04
N PRO A 38 -37.68 8.48 -21.59
CA PRO A 38 -36.59 7.77 -20.92
C PRO A 38 -35.99 8.66 -19.80
N LEU A 39 -36.32 8.34 -18.56
CA LEU A 39 -35.86 9.03 -17.34
C LEU A 39 -34.80 8.22 -16.57
N ARG A 40 -34.42 7.04 -17.06
CA ARG A 40 -33.38 6.19 -16.46
C ARG A 40 -32.01 6.87 -16.59
N GLU A 41 -31.16 6.71 -15.58
CA GLU A 41 -29.80 7.29 -15.49
C GLU A 41 -29.76 8.83 -15.41
N MET A 42 -30.92 9.50 -15.43
CA MET A 42 -31.02 10.93 -15.19
C MET A 42 -30.96 11.26 -13.69
N SER A 43 -30.64 12.51 -13.37
CA SER A 43 -30.85 13.08 -12.04
C SER A 43 -32.35 13.06 -11.71
N VAL A 44 -32.70 12.79 -10.45
CA VAL A 44 -34.10 12.85 -9.98
C VAL A 44 -34.72 14.21 -10.23
N LEU A 45 -33.94 15.30 -10.18
CA LEU A 45 -34.40 16.65 -10.47
C LEU A 45 -34.82 16.77 -11.94
N ASP A 46 -33.91 16.44 -12.85
CA ASP A 46 -34.16 16.50 -14.30
C ASP A 46 -35.31 15.55 -14.71
N ALA A 47 -35.37 14.37 -14.07
CA ALA A 47 -36.40 13.38 -14.34
C ALA A 47 -37.80 13.84 -13.89
N VAL A 48 -37.90 14.51 -12.74
CA VAL A 48 -39.16 15.08 -12.24
C VAL A 48 -39.59 16.23 -13.13
N ASP A 49 -38.69 17.14 -13.48
CA ASP A 49 -38.97 18.28 -14.35
C ASP A 49 -39.48 17.84 -15.73
N GLU A 50 -38.88 16.80 -16.31
CA GLU A 50 -39.32 16.23 -17.60
C GLU A 50 -40.70 15.59 -17.49
N ALA A 51 -40.96 14.85 -16.41
CA ALA A 51 -42.25 14.20 -16.16
C ALA A 51 -43.39 15.21 -15.90
N GLU A 52 -43.13 16.27 -15.13
CA GLU A 52 -44.09 17.32 -14.84
C GLU A 52 -44.43 18.13 -16.10
N ARG A 53 -43.44 18.41 -16.97
CA ARG A 53 -43.64 19.14 -18.23
C ARG A 53 -44.68 18.50 -19.14
N ILE A 54 -44.78 17.18 -19.10
CA ILE A 54 -45.74 16.40 -19.89
C ILE A 54 -47.02 16.03 -19.12
N GLY A 55 -47.13 16.47 -17.85
CA GLY A 55 -48.30 16.26 -17.00
C GLY A 55 -48.39 14.87 -16.38
N LEU A 56 -47.26 14.24 -16.06
CA LEU A 56 -47.18 13.00 -15.29
C LEU A 56 -46.94 13.29 -13.81
N GLU A 57 -47.58 12.50 -12.94
CA GLU A 57 -47.32 12.54 -11.50
C GLU A 57 -46.14 11.61 -11.16
N VAL A 58 -45.16 12.06 -10.37
CA VAL A 58 -43.98 11.26 -10.04
C VAL A 58 -44.06 10.69 -8.62
N LYS A 59 -43.91 9.37 -8.50
CA LYS A 59 -43.74 8.65 -7.23
C LYS A 59 -42.32 8.16 -7.10
N ILE A 60 -41.62 8.60 -6.05
CA ILE A 60 -40.21 8.28 -5.86
C ILE A 60 -40.06 7.16 -4.82
N GLU A 61 -39.47 6.05 -5.22
CA GLU A 61 -39.04 4.97 -4.34
C GLU A 61 -37.51 5.01 -4.21
N GLN A 62 -37.00 5.19 -3.00
CA GLN A 62 -35.57 5.26 -2.75
C GLN A 62 -35.00 3.87 -2.43
N ILE A 63 -33.96 3.45 -3.16
CA ILE A 63 -33.31 2.14 -3.01
C ILE A 63 -31.80 2.31 -2.84
N ASP A 64 -31.19 1.50 -1.99
CA ASP A 64 -29.73 1.43 -1.86
C ASP A 64 -29.12 0.81 -3.12
N SER A 65 -28.19 1.52 -3.75
CA SER A 65 -27.42 0.98 -4.87
C SER A 65 -26.06 1.65 -4.95
N SER A 66 -25.07 1.00 -5.57
CA SER A 66 -23.71 1.54 -5.74
C SER A 66 -23.61 2.78 -6.63
N ILE A 67 -24.69 3.14 -7.32
CA ILE A 67 -24.80 4.30 -8.21
C ILE A 67 -24.89 5.59 -7.36
N PRO A 68 -24.47 6.76 -7.85
CA PRO A 68 -24.57 8.01 -7.11
C PRO A 68 -25.99 8.32 -6.64
N SER A 69 -26.08 8.89 -5.43
CA SER A 69 -27.35 9.32 -4.84
C SER A 69 -28.07 10.30 -5.75
N GLY A 70 -29.40 10.16 -5.84
CA GLY A 70 -30.24 11.00 -6.69
C GLY A 70 -30.31 10.57 -8.15
N THR A 71 -29.68 9.45 -8.54
CA THR A 71 -29.77 8.91 -9.91
C THR A 71 -30.95 7.95 -10.05
N VAL A 72 -31.75 8.06 -11.12
CA VAL A 72 -32.85 7.14 -11.41
C VAL A 72 -32.30 5.79 -11.90
N LEU A 73 -32.54 4.72 -11.15
CA LEU A 73 -32.12 3.35 -11.44
C LEU A 73 -33.06 2.65 -12.41
N ALA A 74 -34.34 2.84 -12.18
CA ALA A 74 -35.41 2.24 -12.96
C ALA A 74 -36.64 3.14 -12.91
N GLN A 75 -37.44 3.05 -13.95
CA GLN A 75 -38.74 3.70 -14.02
C GLN A 75 -39.80 2.66 -14.35
N TRP A 76 -41.02 2.91 -13.90
CA TRP A 76 -42.18 2.14 -14.30
C TRP A 76 -43.38 3.06 -14.48
N PRO A 77 -44.10 3.03 -15.62
CA PRO A 77 -43.91 2.13 -16.77
C PRO A 77 -42.65 2.40 -17.62
N GLU A 78 -42.30 1.46 -18.51
CA GLU A 78 -41.09 1.55 -19.34
C GLU A 78 -41.13 2.71 -20.36
N PRO A 79 -39.97 3.26 -20.75
CA PRO A 79 -39.88 4.29 -21.78
C PRO A 79 -40.60 3.89 -23.07
N GLY A 80 -41.26 4.84 -23.72
CA GLY A 80 -42.01 4.59 -24.96
C GLY A 80 -43.43 4.04 -24.75
N THR A 81 -43.79 3.64 -23.52
CA THR A 81 -45.14 3.18 -23.19
C THR A 81 -46.14 4.33 -23.30
N LYS A 82 -47.29 4.07 -23.93
CA LYS A 82 -48.40 5.03 -24.01
C LYS A 82 -49.25 4.95 -22.75
N VAL A 83 -49.36 6.07 -22.04
CA VAL A 83 -50.17 6.20 -20.82
C VAL A 83 -51.09 7.42 -20.93
N ARG A 84 -52.22 7.40 -20.23
CA ARG A 84 -53.09 8.58 -20.17
C ARG A 84 -52.40 9.72 -19.43
N ARG A 85 -52.69 10.97 -19.82
CA ARG A 85 -52.45 12.13 -18.95
C ARG A 85 -53.10 11.84 -17.59
N ASP A 86 -52.43 12.21 -16.50
CA ASP A 86 -52.81 11.93 -15.10
C ASP A 86 -52.44 10.54 -14.54
N LYS A 87 -51.66 9.73 -15.27
CA LYS A 87 -51.03 8.52 -14.71
C LYS A 87 -49.77 8.87 -13.93
N SER A 88 -49.56 8.18 -12.81
CA SER A 88 -48.33 8.29 -12.03
C SER A 88 -47.22 7.39 -12.58
N ILE A 89 -45.98 7.90 -12.66
CA ILE A 89 -44.76 7.14 -12.93
C ILE A 89 -44.03 6.86 -11.61
N ILE A 90 -43.53 5.64 -11.44
CA ILE A 90 -42.74 5.22 -10.29
C ILE A 90 -41.26 5.27 -10.69
N LEU A 91 -40.49 6.12 -10.03
CA LEU A 91 -39.05 6.22 -10.21
C LEU A 91 -38.34 5.57 -9.02
N LYS A 92 -37.55 4.54 -9.30
CA LYS A 92 -36.63 3.95 -8.32
C LYS A 92 -35.34 4.75 -8.35
N VAL A 93 -35.09 5.54 -7.32
CA VAL A 93 -33.94 6.44 -7.22
C VAL A 93 -32.90 5.84 -6.29
N SER A 94 -31.63 5.92 -6.70
CA SER A 94 -30.51 5.50 -5.86
C SER A 94 -30.38 6.44 -4.65
N ARG A 95 -30.28 5.86 -3.46
CA ARG A 95 -29.84 6.58 -2.26
C ARG A 95 -28.34 6.86 -2.23
N GLY A 96 -27.58 6.31 -3.18
CA GLY A 96 -26.13 6.26 -3.10
C GLY A 96 -25.66 4.94 -2.50
N GLY A 97 -24.46 4.51 -2.86
CA GLY A 97 -23.87 3.28 -2.32
C GLY A 97 -23.81 3.36 -0.80
N ASN A 98 -23.98 2.22 -0.12
CA ASN A 98 -23.80 2.00 1.33
C ASN A 98 -22.38 2.38 1.78
N ARG A 99 -22.01 3.66 1.63
CA ARG A 99 -20.71 4.20 1.98
C ARG A 99 -20.78 4.49 3.46
N LYS A 100 -20.12 3.63 4.23
CA LYS A 100 -19.95 3.81 5.66
C LYS A 100 -18.64 4.56 5.89
N GLY A 101 -18.60 5.37 6.93
CA GLY A 101 -17.37 6.03 7.35
C GLY A 101 -16.39 5.00 7.90
N VAL A 102 -15.17 4.98 7.37
CA VAL A 102 -14.12 4.11 7.87
C VAL A 102 -13.67 4.64 9.25
N PRO A 103 -13.70 3.82 10.32
CA PRO A 103 -13.25 4.23 11.65
C PRO A 103 -11.74 4.48 11.66
N ASP A 104 -11.27 5.39 12.53
CA ASP A 104 -9.85 5.48 12.85
C ASP A 104 -9.49 4.39 13.88
N LEU A 105 -8.59 3.50 13.46
CA LEU A 105 -8.10 2.34 14.18
C LEU A 105 -6.63 2.50 14.56
N ARG A 106 -5.97 3.59 14.12
CA ARG A 106 -4.55 3.85 14.43
C ARG A 106 -4.37 4.02 15.93
N GLY A 107 -3.33 3.40 16.47
CA GLY A 107 -3.05 3.41 17.91
C GLY A 107 -3.89 2.43 18.73
N MET A 108 -4.90 1.79 18.16
CA MET A 108 -5.66 0.73 18.85
C MET A 108 -4.88 -0.59 18.85
N GLU A 109 -5.21 -1.47 19.79
CA GLU A 109 -4.75 -2.86 19.77
C GLU A 109 -5.37 -3.60 18.58
N SER A 110 -4.62 -4.45 17.89
CA SER A 110 -5.09 -5.17 16.70
C SER A 110 -6.38 -5.96 16.95
N ALA A 111 -6.51 -6.60 18.12
CA ALA A 111 -7.71 -7.35 18.48
C ALA A 111 -8.95 -6.44 18.63
N GLN A 112 -8.77 -5.27 19.24
CA GLN A 112 -9.84 -4.27 19.39
C GLN A 112 -10.20 -3.63 18.05
N ALA A 113 -9.20 -3.36 17.21
CA ALA A 113 -9.40 -2.80 15.89
C ALA A 113 -10.27 -3.73 15.01
N VAL A 114 -9.99 -5.04 15.01
CA VAL A 114 -10.78 -6.03 14.27
C VAL A 114 -12.23 -6.08 14.74
N ARG A 115 -12.48 -6.07 16.06
CA ARG A 115 -13.85 -6.04 16.60
C ARG A 115 -14.62 -4.80 16.15
N LYS A 116 -13.96 -3.64 16.18
CA LYS A 116 -14.57 -2.36 15.77
C LYS A 116 -14.88 -2.30 14.26
N ILE A 117 -14.04 -2.95 13.44
CA ILE A 117 -14.30 -3.13 11.99
C ILE A 117 -15.60 -3.94 11.80
N GLU A 118 -15.71 -5.08 12.49
CA GLU A 118 -16.85 -6.00 12.39
C GLU A 118 -18.14 -5.39 12.93
N GLU A 119 -18.09 -4.67 14.05
CA GLU A 119 -19.23 -3.95 14.65
C GLU A 119 -19.84 -2.92 13.69
N LEU A 120 -19.01 -2.25 12.90
CA LEU A 120 -19.45 -1.29 11.89
C LEU A 120 -19.91 -1.97 10.59
N GLY A 121 -19.84 -3.30 10.52
CA GLY A 121 -20.22 -4.12 9.38
C GLY A 121 -19.27 -3.93 8.19
N PHE A 122 -17.99 -3.69 8.46
CA PHE A 122 -16.90 -3.84 7.49
C PHE A 122 -16.27 -5.23 7.62
N ALA A 123 -15.58 -5.68 6.56
CA ALA A 123 -14.80 -6.91 6.61
C ALA A 123 -13.35 -6.63 7.03
N ALA A 124 -12.78 -7.43 7.94
CA ALA A 124 -11.35 -7.40 8.20
C ALA A 124 -10.57 -7.97 6.99
N GLY A 125 -9.58 -7.22 6.53
CA GLY A 125 -8.66 -7.63 5.46
C GLY A 125 -7.39 -8.26 6.02
N ASP A 126 -6.31 -8.14 5.24
CA ASP A 126 -5.01 -8.67 5.63
C ASP A 126 -4.38 -7.84 6.77
N ILE A 127 -3.71 -8.55 7.69
CA ILE A 127 -2.98 -7.94 8.81
C ILE A 127 -1.48 -8.13 8.55
N LEU A 128 -0.84 -7.05 8.10
CA LEU A 128 0.60 -6.97 7.92
C LEU A 128 1.26 -6.59 9.25
N LYS A 129 2.43 -7.17 9.54
CA LYS A 129 3.15 -6.92 10.80
C LYS A 129 4.56 -6.42 10.51
N ILE A 130 4.96 -5.31 11.11
CA ILE A 130 6.30 -4.72 10.95
C ILE A 130 6.88 -4.30 12.30
N HIS A 131 8.22 -4.27 12.40
CA HIS A 131 8.87 -3.69 13.57
C HIS A 131 8.75 -2.16 13.54
N ASP A 132 8.45 -1.58 14.69
CA ASP A 132 8.29 -0.14 14.87
C ASP A 132 8.86 0.25 16.23
N ASP A 133 9.90 1.08 16.22
CA ASP A 133 10.60 1.53 17.44
C ASP A 133 9.78 2.54 18.27
N SER A 134 8.70 3.10 17.71
CA SER A 134 7.87 4.13 18.34
C SER A 134 6.61 3.57 19.00
N ARG A 135 6.09 2.42 18.55
CA ARG A 135 4.84 1.82 19.03
C ARG A 135 5.06 0.44 19.62
N PRO A 136 4.37 0.08 20.73
CA PRO A 136 4.48 -1.25 21.31
C PRO A 136 3.92 -2.33 20.37
N ALA A 137 4.31 -3.58 20.63
CA ALA A 137 3.82 -4.72 19.87
C ALA A 137 2.30 -4.87 20.01
N GLY A 138 1.63 -5.20 18.90
CA GLY A 138 0.18 -5.34 18.83
C GLY A 138 -0.60 -4.06 18.50
N THR A 139 0.07 -2.92 18.38
CA THR A 139 -0.60 -1.64 18.05
C THR A 139 -0.73 -1.43 16.54
N VAL A 140 -1.90 -1.00 16.06
CA VAL A 140 -2.11 -0.62 14.66
C VAL A 140 -1.34 0.66 14.33
N ILE A 141 -0.42 0.56 13.38
CA ILE A 141 0.39 1.65 12.83
C ILE A 141 -0.40 2.42 11.78
N ALA A 142 -1.01 1.68 10.85
CA ALA A 142 -1.73 2.23 9.72
C ALA A 142 -2.88 1.29 9.32
N GLN A 143 -3.81 1.84 8.55
CA GLN A 143 -4.95 1.13 8.00
C GLN A 143 -5.15 1.55 6.55
N ASN A 144 -5.72 0.65 5.75
CA ASN A 144 -6.13 0.92 4.39
C ASN A 144 -7.55 0.36 4.19
N PRO A 145 -8.55 1.18 3.85
CA PRO A 145 -8.51 2.62 3.57
C PRO A 145 -8.20 3.50 4.80
N ALA A 146 -7.58 4.66 4.59
CA ALA A 146 -7.30 5.62 5.65
C ALA A 146 -8.58 6.35 6.12
N ALA A 147 -8.80 6.43 7.43
CA ALA A 147 -9.88 7.25 8.00
C ALA A 147 -9.63 8.75 7.75
N PRO A 148 -10.67 9.59 7.56
CA PRO A 148 -12.11 9.32 7.62
C PRO A 148 -12.74 8.99 6.24
N ALA A 149 -12.07 8.21 5.39
CA ALA A 149 -12.61 7.89 4.06
C ALA A 149 -14.00 7.22 4.12
N MET A 150 -14.81 7.47 3.08
CA MET A 150 -16.14 6.88 2.89
C MET A 150 -16.06 5.73 1.88
N THR A 151 -16.21 4.49 2.36
CA THR A 151 -16.09 3.29 1.51
C THR A 151 -17.32 2.41 1.60
N GLY A 152 -17.59 1.63 0.56
CA GLY A 152 -18.68 0.66 0.57
C GLY A 152 -18.52 -0.29 1.76
N GLY A 153 -19.62 -0.59 2.45
CA GLY A 153 -19.61 -1.43 3.65
C GLY A 153 -18.98 -2.81 3.47
N GLU A 154 -18.97 -3.36 2.25
CA GLU A 154 -18.35 -4.67 1.95
C GLU A 154 -16.84 -4.60 1.68
N ARG A 155 -16.23 -3.42 1.65
CA ARG A 155 -14.80 -3.30 1.40
C ARG A 155 -14.01 -3.79 2.61
N LYS A 156 -12.97 -4.58 2.35
CA LYS A 156 -12.02 -5.06 3.35
C LYS A 156 -11.13 -3.94 3.86
N ILE A 157 -10.89 -3.90 5.16
CA ILE A 157 -9.97 -2.97 5.82
C ILE A 157 -8.70 -3.73 6.20
N GLU A 158 -7.59 -3.41 5.55
CA GLU A 158 -6.26 -3.95 5.83
C GLU A 158 -5.61 -3.18 6.98
N LEU A 159 -4.86 -3.88 7.82
CA LEU A 159 -4.20 -3.31 8.99
C LEU A 159 -2.69 -3.56 8.93
N LEU A 160 -1.93 -2.54 9.30
CA LEU A 160 -0.50 -2.64 9.57
C LEU A 160 -0.28 -2.57 11.08
N VAL A 161 0.28 -3.61 11.68
CA VAL A 161 0.43 -3.76 13.13
C VAL A 161 1.91 -3.78 13.52
N SER A 162 2.23 -3.11 14.61
CA SER A 162 3.58 -3.09 15.19
C SER A 162 3.92 -4.43 15.84
N LEU A 163 5.14 -4.91 15.59
CA LEU A 163 5.80 -6.00 16.32
C LEU A 163 6.62 -5.46 17.51
N GLY A 164 6.56 -4.16 17.77
CA GLY A 164 7.40 -3.47 18.75
C GLY A 164 8.79 -3.13 18.21
N PRO A 165 9.62 -2.48 19.04
CA PRO A 165 11.00 -2.17 18.70
C PRO A 165 11.76 -3.46 18.38
N VAL A 166 12.69 -3.38 17.43
CA VAL A 166 13.61 -4.51 17.20
C VAL A 166 14.36 -4.78 18.51
N PRO A 167 14.36 -6.01 19.06
CA PRO A 167 15.06 -6.31 20.30
C PRO A 167 16.54 -5.89 20.21
N ARG A 168 16.91 -4.80 20.89
CA ARG A 168 18.27 -4.21 20.87
C ARG A 168 19.25 -4.91 21.79
N ASP A 169 18.92 -6.09 22.30
CA ASP A 169 19.76 -6.88 23.21
C ASP A 169 21.05 -7.40 22.56
N GLY A 170 21.27 -7.12 21.26
CA GLY A 170 22.34 -7.69 20.46
C GLY A 170 22.26 -9.21 20.44
N ARG A 171 21.10 -9.80 20.75
CA ARG A 171 20.91 -11.24 20.76
C ARG A 171 20.24 -11.66 19.46
N ILE A 172 20.96 -12.44 18.67
CA ILE A 172 20.53 -12.97 17.38
C ILE A 172 20.16 -14.45 17.63
N PRO A 173 19.03 -14.95 17.08
CA PRO A 173 18.73 -16.37 17.16
C PRO A 173 19.78 -17.16 16.38
N VAL A 174 20.25 -18.28 16.95
CA VAL A 174 21.12 -19.20 16.21
C VAL A 174 20.34 -19.75 15.00
N PRO A 175 20.81 -19.53 13.76
CA PRO A 175 20.12 -20.02 12.57
C PRO A 175 20.08 -21.54 12.56
N ASP A 176 19.00 -22.10 12.01
CA ASP A 176 18.93 -23.53 11.76
C ASP A 176 19.74 -23.88 10.51
N ILE A 177 20.84 -24.59 10.74
CA ILE A 177 21.80 -25.01 9.70
C ILE A 177 21.94 -26.52 9.65
N ALA A 178 20.99 -27.25 10.24
CA ALA A 178 20.90 -28.70 10.11
C ALA A 178 20.78 -29.11 8.63
N GLN A 179 21.37 -30.26 8.27
CA GLN A 179 21.43 -30.81 6.91
C GLN A 179 22.11 -29.90 5.87
N ARG A 180 22.85 -28.87 6.30
CA ARG A 180 23.75 -28.13 5.40
C ARG A 180 25.16 -28.69 5.45
N ASP A 181 25.90 -28.42 4.38
CA ASP A 181 27.34 -28.68 4.32
C ASP A 181 28.10 -27.74 5.28
N GLU A 182 29.28 -28.17 5.73
CA GLU A 182 30.11 -27.40 6.67
C GLU A 182 30.43 -25.99 6.16
N GLN A 183 30.66 -25.83 4.85
CA GLN A 183 31.04 -24.55 4.26
C GLN A 183 29.86 -23.58 4.19
N GLY A 184 28.69 -24.06 3.75
CA GLY A 184 27.44 -23.31 3.77
C GLY A 184 27.02 -22.92 5.18
N ALA A 185 27.23 -23.80 6.15
CA ALA A 185 26.99 -23.51 7.56
C ALA A 185 27.89 -22.38 8.11
N LYS A 186 29.18 -22.37 7.76
CA LYS A 186 30.11 -21.29 8.15
C LYS A 186 29.71 -19.93 7.55
N ASN A 187 29.34 -19.91 6.28
CA ASN A 187 28.92 -18.68 5.61
C ASN A 187 27.65 -18.10 6.23
N LEU A 188 26.65 -18.96 6.49
CA LEU A 188 25.38 -18.54 7.09
C LEU A 188 25.54 -18.05 8.54
N LEU A 189 26.47 -18.64 9.31
CA LEU A 189 26.84 -18.12 10.63
C LEU A 189 27.46 -16.72 10.54
N ALA A 190 28.35 -16.50 9.57
CA ALA A 190 29.00 -15.19 9.36
C ALA A 190 28.00 -14.12 8.92
N GLU A 191 27.08 -14.43 8.00
CA GLU A 191 25.98 -13.55 7.57
C GLU A 191 25.04 -13.19 8.71
N SER A 192 24.80 -14.15 9.62
CA SER A 192 24.00 -13.95 10.82
C SER A 192 24.74 -13.18 11.93
N GLY A 193 25.96 -12.73 11.69
CA GLY A 193 26.76 -11.99 12.69
C GLY A 193 27.25 -12.86 13.86
N LEU A 194 27.34 -14.18 13.67
CA LEU A 194 27.83 -15.16 14.64
C LEU A 194 29.24 -15.64 14.26
N ARG A 195 30.03 -16.06 15.26
CA ARG A 195 31.38 -16.58 15.04
C ARG A 195 31.36 -18.10 14.95
N PHE A 196 32.22 -18.64 14.09
CA PHE A 196 32.45 -20.07 14.03
C PHE A 196 33.27 -20.52 15.26
N GLY A 197 32.71 -21.42 16.06
CA GLY A 197 33.28 -21.87 17.34
C GLY A 197 34.02 -23.21 17.29
N GLY A 198 34.07 -23.87 16.13
CA GLY A 198 34.70 -25.19 15.94
C GLY A 198 33.75 -26.22 15.34
N VAL A 199 34.31 -27.36 14.92
CA VAL A 199 33.55 -28.53 14.47
C VAL A 199 33.80 -29.70 15.41
N GLU A 200 32.72 -30.34 15.86
CA GLU A 200 32.72 -31.63 16.53
C GLU A 200 32.22 -32.68 15.54
N TYR A 201 33.07 -33.67 15.23
CA TYR A 201 32.72 -34.75 14.29
C TYR A 201 32.13 -35.94 15.05
N VAL A 202 30.91 -36.32 14.70
CA VAL A 202 30.22 -37.47 15.30
C VAL A 202 30.00 -38.55 14.25
N SER A 203 30.44 -39.77 14.54
CA SER A 203 30.26 -40.90 13.64
C SER A 203 28.81 -41.38 13.68
N THR A 204 28.09 -41.31 12.56
CA THR A 204 26.71 -41.79 12.48
C THR A 204 26.48 -42.63 11.22
N GLN A 205 25.62 -43.64 11.33
CA GLN A 205 25.26 -44.49 10.18
C GLN A 205 24.07 -43.94 9.39
N ASN A 206 23.32 -43.00 9.97
CA ASN A 206 22.03 -42.52 9.43
C ASN A 206 22.12 -41.14 8.75
N THR A 207 23.27 -40.46 8.82
CA THR A 207 23.46 -39.15 8.18
C THR A 207 24.67 -39.20 7.25
N PRO A 208 24.55 -38.73 5.99
CA PRO A 208 25.69 -38.60 5.09
C PRO A 208 26.82 -37.79 5.74
N GLY A 209 28.05 -38.32 5.67
CA GLY A 209 29.24 -37.63 6.15
C GLY A 209 29.40 -36.26 5.49
N GLY A 210 29.78 -35.26 6.28
CA GLY A 210 29.97 -33.87 5.83
C GLY A 210 28.76 -32.95 6.06
N MET A 211 27.63 -33.48 6.54
CA MET A 211 26.45 -32.66 6.89
C MET A 211 26.44 -32.26 8.37
N VAL A 212 26.05 -31.02 8.64
CA VAL A 212 25.80 -30.52 10.00
C VAL A 212 24.53 -31.17 10.54
N MET A 213 24.66 -31.89 11.65
CA MET A 213 23.55 -32.51 12.36
C MET A 213 22.88 -31.54 13.35
N SER A 214 23.70 -30.77 14.05
CA SER A 214 23.22 -29.84 15.06
C SER A 214 24.24 -28.77 15.38
N THR A 215 23.80 -27.74 16.10
CA THR A 215 24.64 -26.66 16.60
C THR A 215 24.63 -26.63 18.12
N LYS A 216 25.72 -26.16 18.71
CA LYS A 216 25.81 -25.79 20.13
C LYS A 216 26.22 -24.32 20.22
N PRO A 217 25.37 -23.41 20.72
CA PRO A 217 23.98 -23.60 21.21
C PRO A 217 23.00 -24.07 20.12
N ARG A 218 21.88 -24.69 20.53
CA ARG A 218 20.87 -25.24 19.59
C ARG A 218 20.26 -24.13 18.72
N ALA A 219 19.86 -24.48 17.50
CA ALA A 219 19.10 -23.61 16.62
C ALA A 219 17.89 -22.98 17.36
N GLY A 220 17.61 -21.71 17.08
CA GLY A 220 16.58 -20.91 17.76
C GLY A 220 16.98 -20.36 19.13
N THR A 221 18.12 -20.77 19.71
CA THR A 221 18.62 -20.17 20.96
C THR A 221 19.06 -18.73 20.71
N MET A 222 18.66 -17.79 21.56
CA MET A 222 19.08 -16.39 21.48
C MET A 222 20.50 -16.22 22.04
N VAL A 223 21.47 -15.89 21.20
CA VAL A 223 22.88 -15.70 21.57
C VAL A 223 23.35 -14.29 21.25
N LYS A 224 24.30 -13.74 22.00
CA LYS A 224 24.84 -12.39 21.71
C LYS A 224 25.52 -12.36 20.34
N GLN A 225 25.47 -11.24 19.65
CA GLN A 225 26.16 -10.99 18.40
C GLN A 225 27.66 -11.21 18.59
N GLY A 226 28.29 -11.92 17.66
CA GLY A 226 29.67 -12.35 17.78
C GLY A 226 29.92 -13.56 18.69
N SER A 227 28.88 -14.19 19.26
CA SER A 227 29.05 -15.45 20.01
C SER A 227 29.49 -16.58 19.09
N SER A 228 30.30 -17.49 19.64
CA SER A 228 30.79 -18.66 18.94
C SER A 228 29.75 -19.79 18.92
N VAL A 229 29.41 -20.29 17.73
CA VAL A 229 28.54 -21.46 17.53
C VAL A 229 29.39 -22.64 17.05
N GLN A 230 29.33 -23.76 17.77
CA GLN A 230 30.00 -25.00 17.42
C GLN A 230 29.10 -25.84 16.52
N LEU A 231 29.64 -26.36 15.42
CA LEU A 231 28.96 -27.26 14.49
C LEU A 231 29.18 -28.71 14.93
N VAL A 232 28.14 -29.52 14.95
CA VAL A 232 28.24 -30.97 15.08
C VAL A 232 28.03 -31.57 13.70
N VAL A 233 29.07 -32.13 13.09
CA VAL A 233 29.07 -32.65 11.72
C VAL A 233 29.11 -34.17 11.73
N ALA A 234 28.24 -34.80 10.94
CA ALA A 234 28.29 -36.24 10.73
C ALA A 234 29.57 -36.61 9.99
N THR A 235 30.28 -37.63 10.48
CA THR A 235 31.41 -38.22 9.76
C THR A 235 31.18 -39.70 9.53
N ASN A 236 31.71 -40.21 8.42
CA ASN A 236 31.74 -41.65 8.12
C ASN A 236 33.08 -42.28 8.54
N ARG A 237 33.96 -41.50 9.21
CA ARG A 237 35.27 -41.94 9.68
C ARG A 237 35.19 -42.33 11.17
N ALA A 238 35.59 -43.55 11.51
CA ALA A 238 35.73 -43.99 12.89
C ALA A 238 36.61 -43.00 13.69
N ALA A 239 36.19 -42.65 14.90
CA ALA A 239 36.91 -41.74 15.79
C ALA A 239 38.36 -42.21 15.99
N PRO A 240 39.37 -41.31 15.99
CA PRO A 240 40.69 -41.69 16.48
C PRO A 240 40.56 -42.05 17.96
N THR A 241 40.89 -43.30 18.29
CA THR A 241 40.93 -43.78 19.67
C THR A 241 41.91 -42.94 20.48
N PRO A 242 41.55 -42.47 21.70
CA PRO A 242 42.51 -41.84 22.60
C PRO A 242 43.60 -42.87 22.96
N LYS A 243 44.87 -42.52 22.74
CA LYS A 243 46.00 -43.30 23.26
C LYS A 243 45.90 -43.36 24.78
N LYS A 244 45.73 -44.58 25.30
CA LYS A 244 45.84 -44.95 26.71
C LYS A 244 47.18 -44.46 27.28
N PRO A 245 47.23 -43.71 28.39
CA PRO A 245 48.47 -43.49 29.13
C PRO A 245 48.94 -44.80 29.74
N GLU A 246 50.22 -45.10 29.55
CA GLU A 246 50.93 -46.23 30.14
C GLU A 246 51.11 -46.01 31.66
N PRO A 247 50.98 -47.03 32.52
CA PRO A 247 50.99 -46.86 33.97
C PRO A 247 52.38 -46.46 34.48
N ARG A 248 52.48 -45.35 35.22
CA ARG A 248 53.64 -45.04 36.07
C ARG A 248 53.33 -45.50 37.50
N GLU A 249 54.20 -46.36 38.02
CA GLU A 249 54.13 -46.98 39.33
C GLU A 249 54.00 -45.95 40.48
N GLU A 250 53.16 -46.34 41.44
CA GLU A 250 52.90 -45.69 42.71
C GLU A 250 53.88 -46.23 43.77
N PRO A 251 54.47 -45.38 44.64
CA PRO A 251 54.89 -45.83 45.96
C PRO A 251 53.92 -45.30 47.03
N GLN A 252 53.52 -46.24 47.89
CA GLN A 252 52.63 -46.11 49.04
C GLN A 252 53.28 -45.36 50.25
N PRO A 253 52.50 -45.05 51.32
CA PRO A 253 52.63 -43.85 52.15
C PRO A 253 53.26 -44.09 53.54
N SER A 254 53.59 -43.01 54.27
CA SER A 254 53.28 -42.79 55.72
C SER A 254 54.11 -41.64 56.34
N GLY A 255 53.50 -40.86 57.24
CA GLY A 255 54.20 -40.29 58.41
C GLY A 255 54.13 -38.77 58.67
N THR A 256 53.08 -38.34 59.39
CA THR A 256 53.00 -37.43 60.57
C THR A 256 53.99 -36.26 60.76
N VAL A 257 53.49 -35.05 61.07
CA VAL A 257 53.57 -34.31 62.38
C VAL A 257 53.01 -32.87 62.26
N SER A 258 52.28 -32.49 63.32
CA SER A 258 51.56 -31.26 63.74
C SER A 258 52.33 -29.91 63.85
N PRO A 259 51.64 -28.77 64.16
CA PRO A 259 52.14 -27.38 64.10
C PRO A 259 52.59 -26.78 65.45
N PRO A 260 53.14 -25.55 65.50
CA PRO A 260 52.53 -24.43 66.27
C PRO A 260 52.75 -23.02 65.63
N ALA A 261 51.81 -22.05 65.68
CA ALA A 261 51.41 -21.08 66.71
C ALA A 261 52.17 -19.72 66.74
N ALA A 262 51.40 -18.65 66.45
CA ALA A 262 51.33 -17.29 67.03
C ALA A 262 52.49 -16.25 66.90
N THR A 263 52.05 -15.01 66.56
CA THR A 263 52.42 -13.66 67.11
C THR A 263 52.69 -12.65 65.97
N VAL A 264 51.72 -11.82 65.56
CA VAL A 264 51.48 -10.39 65.93
C VAL A 264 52.66 -9.45 65.64
N GLU A 265 52.51 -8.55 64.66
CA GLU A 265 52.89 -7.14 64.83
C GLU A 265 52.07 -6.23 63.89
N VAL A 266 51.77 -5.04 64.40
CA VAL A 266 50.78 -4.05 63.98
C VAL A 266 51.51 -2.81 63.45
N ALA A 267 50.77 -1.99 62.69
CA ALA A 267 51.02 -0.57 62.40
C ALA A 267 51.92 -0.29 61.18
N GLU A 268 51.67 0.68 60.29
CA GLU A 268 50.87 1.90 60.35
C GLU A 268 50.27 2.27 58.98
N THR A 269 49.12 2.95 59.01
CA THR A 269 48.62 3.87 57.98
C THR A 269 48.49 5.23 58.64
N PRO A 270 48.79 6.36 57.97
CA PRO A 270 47.69 7.30 57.66
C PRO A 270 47.78 7.87 56.22
N ARG A 271 46.72 7.77 55.42
CA ARG A 271 45.61 8.75 55.20
C ARG A 271 45.98 9.97 54.34
N GLN A 272 45.40 10.01 53.12
CA GLN A 272 44.40 10.99 52.59
C GLN A 272 44.95 12.39 52.27
N ILE A 273 44.58 13.02 51.14
CA ILE A 273 43.34 13.78 50.91
C ILE A 273 43.13 13.99 49.38
N GLY A 274 41.87 13.94 48.90
CA GLY A 274 41.42 14.15 47.50
C GLY A 274 41.45 15.61 47.00
N PRO A 275 40.56 16.12 46.11
CA PRO A 275 39.23 15.60 45.75
C PRO A 275 38.73 15.82 44.27
N ALA A 276 37.46 15.44 44.04
CA ALA A 276 36.44 16.02 43.13
C ALA A 276 36.49 15.79 41.59
N GLY A 277 35.32 15.40 41.03
CA GLY A 277 35.04 15.24 39.58
C GLY A 277 34.92 16.58 38.80
N PRO A 278 34.39 16.66 37.55
CA PRO A 278 33.27 15.88 36.99
C PRO A 278 33.44 15.49 35.48
N VAL A 279 32.29 15.35 34.80
CA VAL A 279 31.94 14.66 33.54
C VAL A 279 32.19 15.48 32.24
N LYS A 280 32.72 14.83 31.17
CA LYS A 280 32.61 15.07 29.68
C LYS A 280 33.09 16.45 29.13
N PRO A 281 33.18 16.72 27.79
CA PRO A 281 33.02 15.89 26.57
C PRO A 281 34.20 16.02 25.56
N VAL A 282 34.34 15.13 24.57
CA VAL A 282 34.93 15.54 23.27
C VAL A 282 34.05 15.03 22.13
N LEU A 283 33.35 16.01 21.57
CA LEU A 283 32.73 16.01 20.25
C LEU A 283 33.84 16.14 19.21
N THR A 284 33.72 15.42 18.09
CA THR A 284 34.48 15.69 16.87
C THR A 284 33.61 16.52 15.92
N PRO A 285 34.05 17.72 15.52
CA PRO A 285 33.51 18.41 14.35
C PRO A 285 34.52 18.45 13.19
N ARG A 286 34.08 17.88 12.07
CA ARG A 286 34.06 18.37 10.66
C ARG A 286 35.01 19.50 10.18
N GLN A 287 35.53 19.25 8.95
CA GLN A 287 36.04 20.18 7.89
C GLN A 287 37.38 20.89 8.19
N GLN A 288 38.34 21.12 7.28
CA GLN A 288 38.31 21.44 5.83
C GLN A 288 39.78 21.32 5.30
N GLU A 289 40.03 20.90 4.05
CA GLU A 289 40.71 21.65 2.94
C GLU A 289 41.71 20.68 2.24
N LEU A 290 42.22 20.82 1.01
CA LEU A 290 41.96 21.55 -0.24
C LEU A 290 42.97 20.95 -1.25
N ALA A 291 42.67 21.03 -2.55
CA ALA A 291 43.61 21.16 -3.68
C ALA A 291 44.97 20.40 -3.69
N GLY A 292 45.08 19.44 -4.62
CA GLY A 292 45.94 19.58 -5.82
C GLY A 292 47.47 19.48 -5.70
N ALA A 293 48.06 18.49 -6.39
CA ALA A 293 49.25 18.66 -7.24
C ALA A 293 49.37 17.40 -8.14
N THR A 294 49.12 17.43 -9.46
CA THR A 294 49.81 18.08 -10.59
C THR A 294 50.89 17.21 -11.23
N GLY A 295 50.71 16.94 -12.53
CA GLY A 295 51.78 16.60 -13.49
C GLY A 295 51.35 15.55 -14.52
N LEU A 296 51.39 15.69 -15.84
CA LEU A 296 51.72 16.73 -16.85
C LEU A 296 51.79 15.93 -18.18
N LEU A 297 51.01 16.16 -19.26
CA LEU A 297 51.28 16.91 -20.52
C LEU A 297 50.33 16.31 -21.60
N GLU A 298 49.32 16.99 -22.13
CA GLU A 298 49.27 17.91 -23.30
C GLU A 298 49.63 17.37 -24.71
N THR A 299 48.57 17.16 -25.51
CA THR A 299 48.36 17.55 -26.94
C THR A 299 49.13 16.86 -28.09
N PRO A 300 48.79 17.09 -29.38
CA PRO A 300 47.49 17.25 -30.07
C PRO A 300 47.44 16.47 -31.42
N VAL A 301 46.25 16.20 -32.01
CA VAL A 301 46.10 16.25 -33.49
C VAL A 301 44.65 16.34 -33.97
N THR A 302 44.38 17.40 -34.73
CA THR A 302 43.50 17.49 -35.92
C THR A 302 44.30 18.41 -36.88
N PRO A 303 44.25 18.37 -38.23
CA PRO A 303 43.16 17.90 -39.13
C PRO A 303 43.63 17.14 -40.40
N GLY A 304 42.70 16.63 -41.22
CA GLY A 304 43.03 16.20 -42.59
C GLY A 304 42.05 15.25 -43.28
N THR A 305 40.98 15.83 -43.82
CA THR A 305 40.32 15.50 -45.11
C THR A 305 40.32 14.04 -45.62
N SER A 306 39.14 13.42 -45.63
CA SER A 306 38.59 12.87 -46.88
C SER A 306 37.06 12.83 -46.85
N GLN A 307 36.49 13.42 -47.91
CA GLN A 307 35.07 13.55 -48.23
C GLN A 307 34.47 12.21 -48.71
N ALA A 308 33.14 12.23 -48.86
CA ALA A 308 32.22 11.27 -49.50
C ALA A 308 31.38 10.49 -48.46
N THR A 309 30.07 10.60 -48.34
CA THR A 309 29.02 11.15 -49.23
C THR A 309 27.78 11.43 -48.37
N ALA A 310 27.09 12.53 -48.66
CA ALA A 310 25.76 12.81 -48.14
C ALA A 310 24.79 11.65 -48.45
N PRO A 311 23.76 11.46 -47.61
CA PRO A 311 22.49 11.96 -48.08
C PRO A 311 21.77 12.78 -47.00
N ALA A 312 21.35 13.98 -47.39
CA ALA A 312 20.19 14.65 -46.80
C ALA A 312 19.02 14.50 -47.78
N PRO A 313 17.78 14.81 -47.38
CA PRO A 313 17.10 14.39 -46.16
C PRO A 313 15.70 13.85 -46.52
N THR A 314 15.22 12.73 -45.98
CA THR A 314 13.79 12.39 -46.15
C THR A 314 13.25 11.50 -45.06
N GLY A 315 12.96 12.13 -43.92
CA GLY A 315 11.92 11.68 -43.01
C GLY A 315 11.44 12.93 -42.29
N PRO A 316 10.15 13.29 -42.34
CA PRO A 316 9.69 14.48 -41.62
C PRO A 316 10.01 14.28 -40.14
N ALA A 317 10.75 15.22 -39.53
CA ALA A 317 10.76 15.34 -38.08
C ALA A 317 9.30 15.50 -37.67
N SER A 318 8.70 14.44 -37.11
CA SER A 318 7.32 14.47 -36.64
C SER A 318 7.26 15.49 -35.51
N THR A 319 6.87 16.70 -35.86
CA THR A 319 6.76 17.84 -34.95
C THR A 319 5.33 17.88 -34.47
N GLY A 320 5.12 17.59 -33.19
CA GLY A 320 3.82 17.63 -32.54
C GLY A 320 3.70 18.85 -31.63
N THR A 321 2.47 19.20 -31.25
CA THR A 321 2.22 20.23 -30.22
C THR A 321 1.54 19.58 -29.03
N ALA A 322 2.22 19.55 -27.88
CA ALA A 322 1.66 19.07 -26.63
C ALA A 322 0.78 20.18 -26.04
N LYS A 323 -0.53 19.91 -25.90
CA LYS A 323 -1.50 20.82 -25.27
C LYS A 323 -1.63 20.48 -23.80
N VAL A 324 -0.84 21.12 -22.97
CA VAL A 324 -0.79 20.84 -21.54
C VAL A 324 -1.87 21.66 -20.85
N ARG A 325 -2.84 20.96 -20.24
CA ARG A 325 -3.95 21.56 -19.48
C ARG A 325 -3.90 21.06 -18.05
N TYR A 326 -3.69 21.97 -17.11
CA TYR A 326 -3.58 21.63 -15.70
C TYR A 326 -4.43 22.57 -14.85
N GLN A 327 -5.32 22.00 -14.05
CA GLN A 327 -6.08 22.74 -13.04
C GLN A 327 -5.38 22.60 -11.70
N VAL A 328 -4.92 23.73 -11.14
CA VAL A 328 -4.26 23.75 -9.84
C VAL A 328 -5.31 23.38 -8.78
N PRO A 329 -5.04 22.37 -7.92
CA PRO A 329 -5.92 22.01 -6.81
C PRO A 329 -6.21 23.22 -5.89
N PRO A 330 -7.26 23.19 -5.07
CA PRO A 330 -7.49 24.25 -4.09
C PRO A 330 -6.34 24.30 -3.07
N LEU A 331 -5.48 25.30 -3.19
CA LEU A 331 -4.35 25.55 -2.30
C LEU A 331 -4.70 26.63 -1.27
N THR A 332 -4.33 26.39 -0.01
CA THR A 332 -4.42 27.36 1.09
C THR A 332 -3.27 28.38 1.10
N LYS A 333 -2.16 28.10 0.39
CA LYS A 333 -1.02 28.99 0.18
C LYS A 333 -0.55 28.91 -1.28
N PRO A 334 -0.03 30.01 -1.88
CA PRO A 334 0.57 29.94 -3.20
C PRO A 334 1.74 28.94 -3.21
N LEU A 335 1.81 28.08 -4.23
CA LEU A 335 2.91 27.13 -4.42
C LEU A 335 3.53 27.34 -5.80
N GLY A 336 4.84 27.12 -5.89
CA GLY A 336 5.58 27.18 -7.15
C GLY A 336 5.19 26.02 -8.07
N LEU A 337 4.65 26.33 -9.25
CA LEU A 337 4.40 25.36 -10.30
C LEU A 337 5.54 25.40 -11.32
N LYS A 338 6.13 24.24 -11.59
CA LYS A 338 7.16 24.05 -12.61
C LYS A 338 6.68 23.01 -13.63
N ILE A 339 6.72 23.35 -14.90
CA ILE A 339 6.37 22.46 -16.01
C ILE A 339 7.59 22.30 -16.89
N GLU A 340 8.01 21.06 -17.10
CA GLU A 340 9.17 20.69 -17.91
C GLU A 340 8.73 19.75 -19.02
N MET A 341 9.39 19.81 -20.17
CA MET A 341 9.19 18.90 -21.28
C MET A 341 10.53 18.32 -21.71
N VAL A 342 10.62 17.00 -21.76
CA VAL A 342 11.79 16.28 -22.25
C VAL A 342 11.47 15.71 -23.61
N ASP A 343 12.19 16.13 -24.65
CA ASP A 343 12.08 15.60 -26.01
C ASP A 343 13.45 15.13 -26.55
N ALA A 344 13.49 14.70 -27.81
CA ALA A 344 14.74 14.28 -28.46
C ALA A 344 15.82 15.39 -28.55
N THR A 345 15.44 16.66 -28.34
CA THR A 345 16.34 17.82 -28.34
C THR A 345 16.83 18.21 -26.94
N GLY A 346 16.29 17.60 -25.88
CA GLY A 346 16.67 17.80 -24.49
C GLY A 346 15.53 18.25 -23.58
N THR A 347 15.87 18.68 -22.35
CA THR A 347 14.90 19.17 -21.37
C THR A 347 14.62 20.67 -21.57
N LYS A 348 13.36 21.02 -21.81
CA LYS A 348 12.85 22.39 -21.93
C LYS A 348 12.01 22.74 -20.70
N HIS A 349 12.34 23.84 -20.03
CA HIS A 349 11.50 24.39 -18.98
C HIS A 349 10.39 25.24 -19.62
N LEU A 350 9.14 24.79 -19.54
CA LEU A 350 8.00 25.44 -20.18
C LEU A 350 7.38 26.52 -19.30
N LEU A 351 7.33 26.30 -17.98
CA LEU A 351 6.75 27.24 -17.03
C LEU A 351 7.40 27.10 -15.65
N GLY A 352 7.61 28.21 -14.95
CA GLY A 352 8.09 28.23 -13.56
C GLY A 352 7.59 29.48 -12.85
N ARG A 353 6.49 29.38 -12.09
CA ARG A 353 5.90 30.51 -11.33
C ARG A 353 5.04 30.05 -10.17
N ASP A 354 4.83 30.91 -9.18
CA ASP A 354 3.85 30.68 -8.12
C ASP A 354 2.42 30.80 -8.64
N VAL A 355 1.58 29.84 -8.26
CA VAL A 355 0.17 29.75 -8.69
C VAL A 355 -0.76 29.68 -7.49
N LYS A 356 -1.98 30.20 -7.66
CA LYS A 356 -3.02 30.15 -6.62
C LYS A 356 -3.90 28.92 -6.81
N GLY A 357 -4.56 28.50 -5.73
CA GLY A 357 -5.51 27.39 -5.78
C GLY A 357 -6.66 27.66 -6.74
N GLY A 358 -7.00 26.69 -7.59
CA GLY A 358 -8.08 26.79 -8.57
C GLY A 358 -7.72 27.49 -9.88
N GLU A 359 -6.46 27.91 -10.06
CA GLU A 359 -5.98 28.52 -11.30
C GLU A 359 -5.89 27.48 -12.44
N PHE A 360 -6.36 27.82 -13.64
CA PHE A 360 -6.29 26.94 -14.81
C PHE A 360 -5.15 27.36 -15.73
N ILE A 361 -4.31 26.40 -16.09
CA ILE A 361 -3.09 26.63 -16.87
C ILE A 361 -3.19 25.83 -18.16
N SER A 362 -3.12 26.55 -19.28
CA SER A 362 -3.09 25.99 -20.62
C SER A 362 -1.83 26.50 -21.32
N LEU A 363 -1.02 25.58 -21.83
CA LEU A 363 0.17 25.92 -22.61
C LEU A 363 0.36 24.92 -23.76
N ASP A 364 0.86 25.43 -24.87
CA ASP A 364 1.14 24.66 -26.07
C ASP A 364 2.66 24.58 -26.23
N ALA A 365 3.20 23.36 -26.26
CA ALA A 365 4.63 23.12 -26.31
C ALA A 365 5.01 22.25 -27.52
N PRO A 366 5.83 22.75 -28.47
CA PRO A 366 6.25 21.97 -29.63
C PRO A 366 7.33 20.94 -29.26
N TYR A 367 7.11 19.68 -29.61
CA TYR A 367 8.06 18.56 -29.39
C TYR A 367 8.44 17.88 -30.71
N VAL A 368 9.62 17.24 -30.70
CA VAL A 368 10.15 16.47 -31.84
C VAL A 368 10.19 14.99 -31.46
N HIS A 369 9.57 14.15 -32.29
CA HIS A 369 9.41 12.70 -32.09
C HIS A 369 8.52 12.31 -30.90
N GLU A 370 9.07 12.22 -29.69
CA GLU A 370 8.30 11.96 -28.47
C GLU A 370 8.65 13.05 -27.45
N GLY A 371 7.63 13.60 -26.78
CA GLY A 371 7.78 14.62 -25.75
C GLY A 371 7.13 14.18 -24.46
N VAL A 372 7.85 14.19 -23.35
CA VAL A 372 7.31 13.89 -22.02
C VAL A 372 7.19 15.18 -21.24
N VAL A 373 5.96 15.61 -20.96
CA VAL A 373 5.69 16.77 -20.12
C VAL A 373 5.54 16.32 -18.68
N THR A 374 6.26 16.96 -17.77
CA THR A 374 6.22 16.69 -16.33
C THR A 374 5.86 17.96 -15.57
N ILE A 375 4.92 17.85 -14.64
CA ILE A 375 4.41 18.95 -13.83
C ILE A 375 4.81 18.72 -12.37
N TYR A 376 5.44 19.73 -11.79
CA TYR A 376 5.79 19.82 -10.38
C TYR A 376 5.03 20.96 -9.70
N LEU A 377 4.50 20.71 -8.51
CA LEU A 377 3.84 21.72 -7.67
C LEU A 377 4.49 21.73 -6.29
N GLY A 378 4.95 22.90 -5.83
CA GLY A 378 5.69 23.02 -4.58
C GLY A 378 7.02 22.26 -4.56
N GLY A 379 7.55 21.89 -5.73
CA GLY A 379 8.75 21.05 -5.86
C GLY A 379 8.48 19.54 -5.86
N GLU A 380 7.23 19.11 -5.65
CA GLU A 380 6.84 17.70 -5.75
C GLU A 380 6.30 17.37 -7.13
N PHE A 381 6.58 16.15 -7.60
CA PHE A 381 6.01 15.61 -8.82
C PHE A 381 4.49 15.41 -8.64
N VAL A 382 3.69 15.94 -9.56
CA VAL A 382 2.23 15.80 -9.50
C VAL A 382 1.68 15.00 -10.68
N TRP A 383 2.23 15.21 -11.87
CA TRP A 383 1.67 14.62 -13.08
C TRP A 383 2.69 14.58 -14.21
N GLN A 384 2.53 13.61 -15.10
CA GLN A 384 3.34 13.47 -16.30
C GLN A 384 2.50 12.90 -17.45
N GLU A 385 2.69 13.43 -18.64
CA GLU A 385 2.03 12.95 -19.85
C GLU A 385 3.04 12.81 -20.98
N ARG A 386 2.94 11.70 -21.72
CA ARG A 386 3.79 11.42 -22.88
C ARG A 386 3.01 11.68 -24.15
N TYR A 387 3.62 12.45 -25.03
CA TYR A 387 3.15 12.79 -26.36
C TYR A 387 4.02 12.07 -27.39
N LYS A 388 3.39 11.53 -28.44
CA LYS A 388 4.02 10.76 -29.51
C LYS A 388 3.74 11.36 -30.88
#